data_AF-A0A7R9R0B1-F1
#
_entry.id   AF-A0A7R9R0B1-F1
#
_cell.length_a   1.000
_cell.length_b   1.000
_cell.length_c   1.000
_cell.angle_alpha   90.00
_cell.angle_beta   90.00
_cell.angle_gamma   90.00
#
_symmetry.space_group_name_H-M   'P 1'
#
loop_
_entity.id
_entity.type
_entity.pdbx_description
1 polymer ?
#
loop_
_entity_poly.entity_id
_entity_poly.type
_entity_poly.pdbx_seq_one_letter_code
_entity_poly.pdbx_strand_id
1 'polypeptide(L)'
;TGFQLRPVAGYLSSRDFLAGLAFRVFHCTQYIRHSSDPFYTPEPDCCHELLGHCALMADPHFAQFSQEIGLASLGANDEEVDKLATCYFFSVEFGLCKQNNEMKIYGAGLLSSAAELQHAISPAAHVLAFDPLITCQQIPMITTFQTHYFFTDSFDEAKEQMREFAATIKRPFG
;
A
#
# COMPACT_ATOMS: atom_id res chain seq x y z
N THR A 1 12.56 -0.34 -12.68
CA THR A 1 11.15 0.08 -12.89
C THR A 1 10.97 1.56 -13.19
N GLY A 2 11.99 2.41 -13.09
CA GLY A 2 11.84 3.86 -13.32
C GLY A 2 11.23 4.62 -12.13
N PHE A 3 11.01 3.95 -11.00
CA PHE A 3 10.68 4.62 -9.74
C PHE A 3 11.82 5.51 -9.25
N GLN A 4 11.46 6.64 -8.66
CA GLN A 4 12.36 7.61 -8.05
C GLN A 4 11.89 7.93 -6.63
N LEU A 5 12.85 8.18 -5.74
CA LEU A 5 12.55 8.61 -4.38
C LEU A 5 12.59 10.13 -4.30
N ARG A 6 11.60 10.72 -3.64
CA ARG A 6 11.55 12.15 -3.33
C ARG A 6 11.53 12.33 -1.81
N PRO A 7 12.51 13.03 -1.21
CA PRO A 7 12.50 13.29 0.22
C PRO A 7 11.22 14.02 0.64
N VAL A 8 10.63 13.57 1.75
CA VAL A 8 9.48 14.24 2.38
C VAL A 8 9.74 14.44 3.86
N ALA A 9 9.27 15.57 4.40
CA ALA A 9 9.51 15.95 5.78
C ALA A 9 8.58 15.23 6.78
N GLY A 10 7.47 14.66 6.30
CA GLY A 10 6.44 14.00 7.12
C GLY A 10 5.22 13.67 6.26
N TYR A 11 4.05 13.53 6.90
CA TYR A 11 2.81 13.14 6.24
C TYR A 11 2.37 14.14 5.15
N LEU A 12 2.01 13.60 3.99
CA LEU A 12 1.31 14.31 2.92
C LEU A 12 -0.19 14.02 2.99
N SER A 13 -0.99 14.84 2.32
CA SER A 13 -2.37 14.47 2.04
C SER A 13 -2.40 13.20 1.18
N SER A 14 -3.42 12.35 1.33
CA SER A 14 -3.60 11.16 0.49
C SER A 14 -3.58 11.51 -1.00
N ARG A 15 -4.18 12.64 -1.37
CA ARG A 15 -4.20 13.17 -2.73
C ARG A 15 -2.79 13.42 -3.27
N ASP A 16 -1.95 14.15 -2.53
CA ASP A 16 -0.61 14.50 -2.98
C ASP A 16 0.32 13.29 -3.01
N PHE A 17 0.20 12.41 -2.02
CA PHE A 17 0.98 11.19 -1.95
C PHE A 17 0.66 10.25 -3.14
N LEU A 18 -0.62 9.93 -3.34
CA LEU A 18 -1.07 9.04 -4.42
C LEU A 18 -0.77 9.65 -5.80
N ALA A 19 -0.92 10.97 -5.97
CA ALA A 19 -0.57 11.63 -7.22
C ALA A 19 0.92 11.43 -7.58
N GLY A 20 1.83 11.36 -6.61
CA GLY A 20 3.24 11.03 -6.83
C GLY A 20 3.44 9.67 -7.48
N LEU A 21 2.66 8.65 -7.05
CA LEU A 21 2.75 7.29 -7.58
C LEU A 21 2.44 7.22 -9.08
N ALA A 22 1.56 8.10 -9.58
CA ALA A 22 1.23 8.19 -11.01
C ALA A 22 2.48 8.44 -11.88
N PHE A 23 3.45 9.16 -11.33
CA PHE A 23 4.73 9.51 -11.98
C PHE A 23 5.88 8.60 -11.55
N ARG A 24 5.58 7.48 -10.88
CA ARG A 24 6.58 6.60 -10.24
C ARG A 24 7.50 7.37 -9.29
N VAL A 25 6.95 8.35 -8.58
CA VAL A 25 7.66 9.10 -7.53
C VAL A 25 7.12 8.66 -6.19
N PHE A 26 7.98 8.06 -5.38
CA PHE A 26 7.64 7.69 -4.01
C PHE A 26 8.20 8.73 -3.03
N HIS A 27 7.30 9.33 -2.25
CA HIS A 27 7.67 10.27 -1.20
C HIS A 27 8.19 9.48 -0.01
N CYS A 28 9.45 9.72 0.35
CA CYS A 28 10.24 8.83 1.21
C CYS A 28 10.81 9.63 2.38
N THR A 29 10.56 9.17 3.60
CA THR A 29 11.13 9.78 4.82
C THR A 29 12.63 9.50 4.92
N GLN A 30 13.40 10.47 5.45
CA GLN A 30 14.86 10.35 5.59
C GLN A 30 15.34 10.18 7.03
N TYR A 31 14.49 10.51 8.00
CA TYR A 31 14.83 10.36 9.41
C TYR A 31 14.68 8.90 9.84
N ILE A 32 15.32 8.56 10.96
CA ILE A 32 15.27 7.24 11.57
C ILE A 32 14.53 7.32 12.91
N ARG A 33 13.80 6.26 13.27
CA ARG A 33 13.10 6.15 14.56
C ARG A 33 14.04 6.32 15.75
N HIS A 34 13.48 6.71 16.89
CA HIS A 34 14.24 6.89 18.12
C HIS A 34 14.80 5.55 18.64
N SER A 35 16.05 5.54 19.06
CA SER A 35 16.77 4.31 19.42
C SER A 35 16.29 3.64 20.72
N SER A 36 15.42 4.29 21.51
CA SER A 36 14.85 3.69 22.73
C SER A 36 13.90 2.53 22.45
N ASP A 37 13.27 2.52 21.27
CA ASP A 37 12.41 1.43 20.82
C ASP A 37 12.66 1.13 19.33
N PRO A 38 13.70 0.34 19.00
CA PRO A 38 14.07 0.08 17.62
C PRO A 38 13.04 -0.78 16.86
N PHE A 39 12.16 -1.48 17.57
CA PHE A 39 11.18 -2.40 16.99
C PHE A 39 9.81 -1.76 16.74
N TYR A 40 9.59 -0.55 17.24
CA TYR A 40 8.34 0.18 17.07
C TYR A 40 8.59 1.60 16.56
N THR A 41 7.72 2.07 15.68
CA THR A 41 7.65 3.48 15.31
C THR A 41 6.19 3.84 15.04
N PRO A 42 5.68 4.96 15.58
CA PRO A 42 4.31 5.41 15.33
C PRO A 42 4.15 6.04 13.93
N GLU A 43 5.26 6.40 13.29
CA GLU A 43 5.32 7.04 11.98
C GLU A 43 6.31 6.31 11.06
N PRO A 44 6.14 6.36 9.73
CA PRO A 44 7.11 5.78 8.80
C PRO A 44 8.45 6.49 8.97
N ASP A 45 9.52 5.69 9.04
CA ASP A 45 10.91 6.14 9.07
C ASP A 45 11.69 5.50 7.92
N CYS A 46 12.94 5.90 7.70
CA CYS A 46 13.74 5.40 6.57
C CYS A 46 13.89 3.86 6.56
N CYS A 47 13.82 3.19 7.73
CA CYS A 47 13.83 1.73 7.79
C CYS A 47 12.59 1.13 7.14
N HIS A 48 11.40 1.66 7.44
CA HIS A 48 10.15 1.26 6.80
C HIS A 48 10.20 1.50 5.27
N GLU A 49 10.71 2.66 4.84
CA GLU A 49 10.78 2.97 3.41
C GLU A 49 11.72 2.03 2.64
N LEU A 50 12.91 1.79 3.18
CA LEU A 50 13.96 1.01 2.50
C LEU A 50 13.68 -0.49 2.55
N LEU A 51 13.24 -1.01 3.71
CA LEU A 51 13.02 -2.44 3.92
C LEU A 51 11.62 -2.89 3.49
N GLY A 52 10.63 -2.01 3.63
CA GLY A 52 9.23 -2.29 3.29
C GLY A 52 8.92 -1.99 1.82
N HIS A 53 9.14 -0.75 1.36
CA HIS A 53 8.69 -0.31 0.04
C HIS A 53 9.71 -0.53 -1.08
N CYS A 54 10.95 -0.09 -0.88
CA CYS A 54 11.92 0.05 -1.97
C CYS A 54 12.21 -1.26 -2.69
N ALA A 55 12.22 -2.39 -1.96
CA ALA A 55 12.44 -3.72 -2.54
C ALA A 55 11.37 -4.08 -3.57
N LEU A 56 10.09 -3.86 -3.27
CA LEU A 56 8.98 -4.17 -4.17
C LEU A 56 8.84 -3.17 -5.31
N MET A 57 9.20 -1.90 -5.10
CA MET A 57 9.23 -0.92 -6.18
C MET A 57 10.25 -1.27 -7.28
N ALA A 58 11.21 -2.16 -7.00
CA ALA A 58 12.13 -2.70 -7.99
C ALA A 58 11.51 -3.80 -8.89
N ASP A 59 10.36 -4.36 -8.52
CA ASP A 59 9.60 -5.31 -9.34
C ASP A 59 8.69 -4.57 -10.36
N PRO A 60 8.76 -4.90 -11.66
CA PRO A 60 8.00 -4.20 -12.69
C PRO A 60 6.47 -4.35 -12.57
N HIS A 61 5.96 -5.47 -12.06
CA HIS A 61 4.52 -5.68 -11.92
C HIS A 61 3.97 -4.90 -10.73
N PHE A 62 4.66 -4.94 -9.59
CA PHE A 62 4.33 -4.13 -8.43
C PHE A 62 4.43 -2.63 -8.71
N ALA A 63 5.45 -2.21 -9.45
CA ALA A 63 5.60 -0.82 -9.87
C ALA A 63 4.45 -0.35 -10.77
N GLN A 64 3.97 -1.19 -11.70
CA GLN A 64 2.80 -0.88 -12.51
C GLN A 64 1.52 -0.82 -11.67
N PHE A 65 1.30 -1.81 -10.80
CA PHE A 65 0.18 -1.82 -9.86
C PHE A 65 0.12 -0.54 -9.01
N SER A 66 1.24 -0.16 -8.39
CA SER A 66 1.35 1.07 -7.59
C SER A 66 1.08 2.32 -8.42
N GLN A 67 1.55 2.34 -9.68
CA GLN A 67 1.31 3.45 -10.59
C GLN A 67 -0.17 3.57 -11.00
N GLU A 68 -0.88 2.46 -11.20
CA GLU A 68 -2.32 2.49 -11.52
C GLU A 68 -3.15 3.12 -10.39
N ILE A 69 -2.83 2.82 -9.13
CA ILE A 69 -3.46 3.49 -7.97
C ILE A 69 -3.24 5.02 -8.07
N GLY A 70 -2.00 5.43 -8.37
CA GLY A 70 -1.68 6.84 -8.52
C GLY A 70 -2.41 7.51 -9.68
N LEU A 71 -2.48 6.87 -10.85
CA LEU A 71 -3.20 7.37 -12.01
C LEU A 71 -4.71 7.51 -11.74
N ALA A 72 -5.30 6.57 -11.01
CA ALA A 72 -6.70 6.62 -10.61
C ALA A 72 -7.02 7.82 -9.71
N SER A 73 -6.04 8.28 -8.91
CA SER A 73 -6.22 9.43 -7.99
C SER A 73 -6.29 10.79 -8.71
N LEU A 74 -5.77 10.89 -9.94
CA LEU A 74 -5.68 12.16 -10.66
C LEU A 74 -7.08 12.65 -11.07
N GLY A 75 -7.47 13.80 -10.53
CA GLY A 75 -8.78 14.43 -10.78
C GLY A 75 -9.97 13.72 -10.14
N ALA A 76 -9.75 12.71 -9.31
CA ALA A 76 -10.78 12.10 -8.47
C ALA A 76 -11.21 13.10 -7.36
N ASN A 77 -12.48 13.03 -6.94
CA ASN A 77 -12.96 13.81 -5.79
C ASN A 77 -12.38 13.26 -4.48
N ASP A 78 -12.61 13.93 -3.34
CA ASP A 78 -12.00 13.53 -2.06
C ASP A 78 -12.49 12.15 -1.58
N GLU A 79 -13.77 11.84 -1.75
CA GLU A 79 -14.35 10.53 -1.37
C GLU A 79 -13.67 9.38 -2.14
N GLU A 80 -13.43 9.57 -3.43
CA GLU A 80 -12.76 8.57 -4.27
C GLU A 80 -11.26 8.47 -3.95
N VAL A 81 -10.62 9.57 -3.56
CA VAL A 81 -9.24 9.55 -3.06
C VAL A 81 -9.14 8.76 -1.76
N ASP A 82 -10.10 8.92 -0.85
CA ASP A 82 -10.14 8.15 0.41
C ASP A 82 -10.30 6.65 0.14
N LYS A 83 -11.18 6.26 -0.79
CA LYS A 83 -11.31 4.86 -1.25
C LYS A 83 -10.00 4.31 -1.81
N LEU A 84 -9.33 5.09 -2.66
CA LEU A 84 -8.02 4.71 -3.22
C LEU A 84 -6.93 4.59 -2.15
N ALA A 85 -6.94 5.48 -1.15
CA ALA A 85 -6.02 5.41 -0.02
C ALA A 85 -6.25 4.14 0.81
N THR A 86 -7.50 3.74 1.02
CA THR A 86 -7.83 2.46 1.67
C THR A 86 -7.35 1.27 0.85
N CYS A 87 -7.55 1.27 -0.48
CA CYS A 87 -7.00 0.23 -1.35
C CYS A 87 -5.48 0.17 -1.28
N TYR A 88 -4.79 1.32 -1.32
CA TYR A 88 -3.34 1.40 -1.13
C TYR A 88 -2.92 0.80 0.21
N PHE A 89 -3.60 1.16 1.30
CA PHE A 89 -3.29 0.67 2.64
C PHE A 89 -3.41 -0.86 2.74
N PHE A 90 -4.51 -1.43 2.28
CA PHE A 90 -4.73 -2.88 2.37
C PHE A 90 -3.99 -3.70 1.28
N SER A 91 -3.25 -3.03 0.39
CA SER A 91 -2.38 -3.67 -0.60
C SER A 91 -0.91 -3.31 -0.34
N VAL A 92 -0.47 -2.12 -0.74
CA VAL A 92 0.93 -1.68 -0.65
C VAL A 92 1.46 -1.66 0.79
N GLU A 93 0.64 -1.32 1.80
CA GLU A 93 1.09 -1.29 3.21
C GLU A 93 0.91 -2.64 3.92
N PHE A 94 -0.23 -3.30 3.76
CA PHE A 94 -0.61 -4.49 4.53
C PHE A 94 -1.07 -5.68 3.68
N GLY A 95 -0.68 -5.72 2.41
CA GLY A 95 -1.10 -6.75 1.47
C GLY A 95 -0.34 -8.07 1.59
N LEU A 96 -1.06 -9.14 1.25
CA LEU A 96 -0.53 -10.49 1.14
C LEU A 96 -0.62 -10.96 -0.31
N CYS A 97 0.18 -11.96 -0.69
CA CYS A 97 0.06 -12.60 -1.99
C CYS A 97 0.06 -14.11 -1.88
N LYS A 98 -0.48 -14.79 -2.90
CA LYS A 98 -0.26 -16.22 -3.09
C LYS A 98 0.93 -16.45 -4.01
N GLN A 99 1.84 -17.32 -3.59
CA GLN A 99 2.95 -17.79 -4.41
C GLN A 99 3.05 -19.30 -4.25
N ASN A 100 2.93 -20.03 -5.37
CA ASN A 100 2.95 -21.52 -5.36
C ASN A 100 1.93 -22.14 -4.37
N ASN A 101 0.74 -21.56 -4.29
CA ASN A 101 -0.32 -21.97 -3.35
C ASN A 101 0.03 -21.78 -1.86
N GLU A 102 1.09 -21.02 -1.55
CA GLU A 102 1.41 -20.58 -0.20
C GLU A 102 1.12 -19.08 -0.04
N MET A 103 0.59 -18.71 1.13
CA MET A 103 0.44 -17.32 1.52
C MET A 103 1.79 -16.71 1.87
N LYS A 104 2.10 -15.56 1.28
CA LYS A 104 3.26 -14.71 1.56
C LYS A 104 2.80 -13.29 1.84
N ILE A 105 3.68 -12.49 2.45
CA ILE A 105 3.44 -11.06 2.67
C ILE A 105 4.21 -10.25 1.63
N TYR A 106 3.68 -9.08 1.29
CA TYR A 106 4.39 -8.07 0.53
C TYR A 106 4.19 -6.66 1.07
N GLY A 107 3.15 -6.42 1.86
CA GLY A 107 2.88 -5.10 2.44
C GLY A 107 4.09 -4.53 3.20
N ALA A 108 4.44 -3.27 2.95
CA ALA A 108 5.59 -2.62 3.55
C ALA A 108 5.50 -2.52 5.09
N GLY A 109 4.31 -2.26 5.62
CA GLY A 109 4.01 -2.29 7.04
C GLY A 109 4.30 -3.66 7.66
N LEU A 110 3.96 -4.75 6.96
CA LEU A 110 4.25 -6.12 7.40
C LEU A 110 5.75 -6.45 7.31
N LEU A 111 6.41 -6.05 6.23
CA LEU A 111 7.84 -6.30 6.02
C LEU A 111 8.75 -5.54 7.00
N SER A 112 8.26 -4.42 7.55
CA SER A 112 8.99 -3.57 8.50
C SER A 112 8.53 -3.71 9.96
N SER A 113 7.53 -4.55 10.24
CA SER A 113 6.99 -4.83 11.57
C SER A 113 6.96 -6.33 11.86
N ALA A 114 7.95 -6.82 12.61
CA ALA A 114 8.07 -8.24 12.93
C ALA A 114 6.85 -8.78 13.72
N ALA A 115 6.29 -7.98 14.62
CA ALA A 115 5.15 -8.38 15.44
C ALA A 115 3.86 -8.47 14.62
N GLU A 116 3.61 -7.50 13.74
CA GLU A 116 2.39 -7.52 12.92
C GLU A 116 2.46 -8.56 11.80
N LEU A 117 3.65 -8.83 11.26
CA LEU A 117 3.88 -9.97 10.36
C LEU A 117 3.42 -11.28 11.00
N GLN A 118 3.84 -11.56 12.25
CA GLN A 118 3.44 -12.79 12.95
C GLN A 118 1.92 -12.87 13.15
N HIS A 119 1.27 -11.75 13.43
CA HIS A 119 -0.18 -11.68 13.55
C HIS A 119 -0.88 -11.94 12.21
N ALA A 120 -0.42 -11.32 11.11
CA ALA A 120 -1.02 -11.43 9.78
C ALA A 120 -1.00 -12.86 9.20
N ILE A 121 -0.04 -13.70 9.62
CA ILE A 121 0.05 -15.11 9.22
C ILE A 121 -0.54 -16.08 10.26
N SER A 122 -1.10 -15.56 11.36
CA SER A 122 -1.70 -16.38 12.40
C SER A 122 -3.14 -16.80 12.04
N PRO A 123 -3.68 -17.85 12.67
CA PRO A 123 -5.09 -18.23 12.50
C PRO A 123 -6.10 -17.16 12.95
N ALA A 124 -5.66 -16.14 13.69
CA ALA A 124 -6.53 -15.04 14.13
C ALA A 124 -6.74 -13.96 13.07
N ALA A 125 -5.92 -13.94 12.01
CA ALA A 125 -6.04 -12.98 10.92
C ALA A 125 -7.17 -13.38 9.96
N HIS A 126 -8.06 -12.44 9.65
CA HIS A 126 -9.10 -12.66 8.65
C HIS A 126 -8.57 -12.23 7.29
N VAL A 127 -8.28 -13.20 6.41
CA VAL A 127 -7.70 -12.93 5.10
C VAL A 127 -8.75 -13.14 4.01
N LEU A 128 -8.97 -12.11 3.19
CA LEU A 128 -9.92 -12.08 2.09
C LEU A 128 -9.19 -11.90 0.75
N ALA A 129 -9.84 -12.23 -0.37
CA ALA A 129 -9.31 -11.87 -1.68
C ALA A 129 -9.39 -10.35 -1.86
N PHE A 130 -8.35 -9.76 -2.44
CA PHE A 130 -8.35 -8.35 -2.80
C PHE A 130 -9.39 -8.10 -3.91
N ASP A 131 -10.29 -7.18 -3.64
CA ASP A 131 -11.29 -6.65 -4.56
C ASP A 131 -11.46 -5.17 -4.19
N PRO A 132 -11.04 -4.22 -5.04
CA PRO A 132 -11.09 -2.81 -4.70
C PRO A 132 -12.48 -2.31 -4.24
N LEU A 133 -13.58 -2.87 -4.78
CA LEU A 133 -14.95 -2.49 -4.38
C LEU A 133 -15.29 -2.91 -2.95
N ILE A 134 -14.71 -4.01 -2.48
CA ILE A 134 -14.88 -4.52 -1.11
C ILE A 134 -13.83 -3.89 -0.19
N THR A 135 -12.57 -3.89 -0.61
CA THR A 135 -11.42 -3.42 0.17
C THR A 135 -11.55 -1.94 0.53
N CYS A 136 -12.02 -1.08 -0.39
CA CYS A 136 -12.17 0.35 -0.11
C CYS A 136 -13.19 0.68 1.00
N GLN A 137 -14.06 -0.26 1.36
CA GLN A 137 -15.05 -0.10 2.43
C GLN A 137 -14.49 -0.44 3.81
N GLN A 138 -13.28 -1.00 3.87
CA GLN A 138 -12.67 -1.41 5.12
C GLN A 138 -12.07 -0.22 5.88
N ILE A 139 -12.13 -0.28 7.21
CA ILE A 139 -11.56 0.75 8.09
C ILE A 139 -10.17 0.29 8.59
N PRO A 140 -9.08 1.03 8.26
CA PRO A 140 -7.74 0.77 8.78
C PRO A 140 -7.64 0.92 10.30
N MET A 141 -6.93 0.01 10.96
CA MET A 141 -6.56 0.15 12.37
C MET A 141 -5.20 0.86 12.48
N ILE A 142 -5.16 2.06 13.04
CA ILE A 142 -3.91 2.86 13.08
C ILE A 142 -3.02 2.50 14.28
N THR A 143 -3.61 2.16 15.42
CA THR A 143 -2.90 1.96 16.70
C THR A 143 -2.83 0.50 17.16
N THR A 144 -3.44 -0.41 16.41
CA THR A 144 -3.49 -1.84 16.72
C THR A 144 -3.27 -2.64 15.45
N PHE A 145 -2.95 -3.93 15.57
CA PHE A 145 -2.85 -4.80 14.41
C PHE A 145 -4.16 -4.83 13.60
N GLN A 146 -4.03 -5.00 12.28
CA GLN A 146 -5.21 -5.12 11.44
C GLN A 146 -6.04 -6.36 11.81
N THR A 147 -7.35 -6.21 11.72
CA THR A 147 -8.29 -7.33 11.87
C THR A 147 -8.51 -8.08 10.56
N HIS A 148 -8.36 -7.37 9.44
CA HIS A 148 -8.55 -7.89 8.09
C HIS A 148 -7.35 -7.62 7.23
N TYR A 149 -7.05 -8.58 6.38
CA TYR A 149 -5.97 -8.54 5.40
C TYR A 149 -6.50 -8.98 4.05
N PHE A 150 -5.87 -8.54 2.97
CA PHE A 150 -6.29 -8.86 1.62
C PHE A 150 -5.14 -9.49 0.85
N PHE A 151 -5.43 -10.60 0.15
CA PHE A 151 -4.45 -11.27 -0.70
C PHE A 151 -4.73 -11.07 -2.18
N THR A 152 -3.66 -10.99 -2.98
CA THR A 152 -3.70 -10.99 -4.45
C THR A 152 -3.06 -12.27 -4.98
N ASP A 153 -3.59 -12.92 -6.02
CA ASP A 153 -2.90 -14.07 -6.63
C ASP A 153 -1.73 -13.61 -7.51
N SER A 154 -1.80 -12.40 -8.09
CA SER A 154 -0.65 -11.74 -8.73
C SER A 154 -0.77 -10.22 -8.72
N PHE A 155 0.35 -9.51 -8.90
CA PHE A 155 0.31 -8.05 -9.06
C PHE A 155 -0.31 -7.62 -10.39
N ASP A 156 -0.26 -8.46 -11.43
CA ASP A 156 -0.96 -8.17 -12.70
C ASP A 156 -2.48 -8.21 -12.51
N GLU A 157 -3.00 -9.19 -11.79
CA GLU A 157 -4.42 -9.25 -11.44
C GLU A 157 -4.84 -8.04 -10.60
N ALA A 158 -4.09 -7.72 -9.54
CA ALA A 158 -4.38 -6.56 -8.68
C ALA A 158 -4.38 -5.24 -9.49
N LYS A 159 -3.47 -5.13 -10.46
CA LYS A 159 -3.41 -4.01 -11.41
C LYS A 159 -4.66 -3.92 -12.29
N GLU A 160 -5.10 -5.03 -12.89
CA GLU A 160 -6.33 -5.01 -13.70
C GLU A 160 -7.57 -4.72 -12.85
N GLN A 161 -7.68 -5.28 -11.65
CA GLN A 161 -8.77 -4.95 -10.71
C GLN A 161 -8.79 -3.45 -10.37
N MET A 162 -7.63 -2.84 -10.14
CA MET A 162 -7.54 -1.39 -9.90
C MET A 162 -7.93 -0.56 -11.12
N ARG A 163 -7.66 -1.02 -12.36
CA ARG A 163 -8.12 -0.35 -13.57
C ARG A 163 -9.63 -0.41 -13.73
N GLU A 164 -10.23 -1.57 -13.46
CA GLU A 164 -11.68 -1.74 -13.46
C GLU A 164 -12.33 -0.84 -12.41
N PHE A 165 -11.76 -0.78 -11.21
CA PHE A 165 -12.19 0.13 -10.15
C PHE A 165 -12.08 1.60 -10.59
N ALA A 166 -10.95 2.01 -11.17
CA ALA A 166 -10.72 3.36 -11.66
C ALA A 166 -11.70 3.78 -12.76
N ALA A 167 -12.22 2.84 -13.56
CA ALA A 167 -13.25 3.11 -14.56
C ALA A 167 -14.61 3.50 -13.93
N THR A 168 -14.85 3.15 -12.67
CA THR A 168 -16.05 3.57 -11.93
C THR A 168 -15.95 4.97 -11.34
N ILE A 169 -14.72 5.50 -11.21
CA ILE A 169 -14.44 6.81 -10.63
C ILE A 169 -14.82 7.92 -11.62
N LYS A 170 -15.77 8.77 -11.22
CA LYS A 170 -16.19 9.92 -12.02
C LYS A 170 -15.10 10.99 -12.05
N ARG A 171 -14.54 11.21 -13.23
CA ARG A 171 -13.56 12.27 -13.53
C ARG A 171 -14.10 13.17 -14.64
N PRO A 172 -13.72 14.46 -14.69
CA PRO A 172 -14.14 15.36 -15.76
C PRO A 172 -13.41 15.10 -17.09
N PHE A 173 -12.59 14.04 -17.17
CA PHE A 173 -11.80 13.62 -18.32
C PHE A 173 -11.61 12.10 -18.29
N GLY A 174 -11.20 11.51 -19.41
CA GLY A 174 -10.89 10.08 -19.58
C GLY A 174 -9.83 9.87 -20.63
#